data_AF-A0A535L314-F1
#
_entry.id   AF-A0A535L314-F1
#
_cell.length_a   1.000
_cell.length_b   1.000
_cell.length_c   1.000
_cell.angle_alpha   90.00
_cell.angle_beta   90.00
_cell.angle_gamma   90.00
#
_symmetry.space_group_name_H-M   'P 1'
#
loop_
_entity.id
_entity.type
_entity.pdbx_description
1 polymer ?
#
loop_
_entity_poly.entity_id
_entity_poly.type
_entity_poly.pdbx_seq_one_letter_code
_entity_poly.pdbx_strand_id
1 'polypeptide(L)'
;MLAGALLSITLNPFLFRALPWIEAHLRKVPAFWSLLDRHGPARAPVAESLRDHVVVIGCGRVGQHLVKVLGHLGIPRLVVEQDIGRVAELERQGVPTLFGDAANSDILSRVHLKQAHAVVVTPQDEAAASIAVATTHAEAPHVPIIVRAATQEGVHRLFALGAQHVIYPELEGGLEMMRETLTHLGYPESNVEGYMDAVRRSHYDLSVSTDAEQRALERMLAEGRQ
;
A
#
# COMPACT_ATOMS: atom_id res chain seq x y z
N MET A 1 44.21 -5.91 -22.15
CA MET A 1 42.98 -5.93 -21.32
C MET A 1 42.17 -4.62 -21.37
N LEU A 2 42.73 -3.46 -21.74
CA LEU A 2 41.98 -2.19 -21.83
C LEU A 2 41.08 -2.07 -23.08
N ALA A 3 41.42 -2.74 -24.19
CA ALA A 3 40.64 -2.67 -25.44
C ALA A 3 39.23 -3.29 -25.33
N GLY A 4 39.05 -4.33 -24.50
CA GLY A 4 37.74 -4.97 -24.29
C GLY A 4 36.78 -4.12 -23.45
N ALA A 5 37.31 -3.35 -22.48
CA ALA A 5 36.52 -2.48 -21.63
C ALA A 5 35.98 -1.26 -22.40
N LEU A 6 36.77 -0.71 -23.33
CA LEU A 6 36.33 0.39 -24.21
C LEU A 6 35.22 -0.05 -25.15
N LEU A 7 35.31 -1.26 -25.74
CA LEU A 7 34.24 -1.81 -26.57
C LEU A 7 32.92 -1.96 -25.81
N SER A 8 32.98 -2.38 -24.53
CA SER A 8 31.79 -2.58 -23.70
C SER A 8 31.06 -1.28 -23.36
N ILE A 9 31.79 -0.17 -23.21
CA ILE A 9 31.19 1.14 -22.89
C ILE A 9 30.57 1.77 -24.15
N THR A 10 31.16 1.58 -25.33
CA THR A 10 30.61 2.14 -26.59
C THR A 10 29.42 1.34 -27.13
N LEU A 11 29.27 0.06 -26.74
CA LEU A 11 28.18 -0.79 -27.20
C LEU A 11 26.88 -0.61 -26.39
N ASN A 12 26.99 -0.08 -25.17
CA ASN A 12 25.85 0.08 -24.25
C ASN A 12 24.73 1.01 -24.79
N PRO A 13 25.02 2.17 -25.41
CA PRO A 13 23.97 3.05 -25.96
C PRO A 13 23.19 2.39 -27.11
N PHE A 14 23.85 1.54 -27.89
CA PHE A 14 23.23 0.82 -29.00
C PHE A 14 22.34 -0.33 -28.51
N LEU A 15 22.76 -1.01 -27.43
CA LEU A 15 21.96 -2.03 -26.75
C LEU A 15 20.68 -1.43 -26.15
N PHE A 16 20.77 -0.28 -25.49
CA PHE A 16 19.60 0.46 -24.97
C PHE A 16 18.66 0.98 -26.07
N ARG A 17 19.18 1.29 -27.27
CA ARG A 17 18.35 1.71 -28.41
C ARG A 17 17.70 0.54 -29.14
N ALA A 18 18.31 -0.64 -29.08
CA ALA A 18 17.76 -1.87 -29.63
C ALA A 18 16.80 -2.59 -28.67
N LEU A 19 16.87 -2.30 -27.37
CA LEU A 19 16.05 -2.88 -26.29
C LEU A 19 14.53 -2.92 -26.59
N PRO A 20 13.85 -1.84 -27.03
CA PRO A 20 12.41 -1.92 -27.32
C PRO A 20 12.08 -2.79 -28.54
N TRP A 21 12.98 -2.89 -29.51
CA TRP A 21 12.82 -3.75 -30.68
C TRP A 21 13.10 -5.22 -30.37
N ILE A 22 14.14 -5.46 -29.57
CA ILE A 22 14.53 -6.75 -29.01
C ILE A 22 13.40 -7.27 -28.12
N GLU A 23 12.85 -6.45 -27.22
CA GLU A 23 11.71 -6.79 -26.37
C GLU A 23 10.47 -7.18 -27.21
N ALA A 24 10.15 -6.41 -28.25
CA ALA A 24 9.03 -6.69 -29.14
C ALA A 24 9.19 -7.97 -29.98
N HIS A 25 10.43 -8.33 -30.37
CA HIS A 25 10.71 -9.55 -31.12
C HIS A 25 10.87 -10.77 -30.22
N LEU A 26 11.48 -10.62 -29.05
CA LEU A 26 11.61 -11.69 -28.07
C LEU A 26 10.24 -12.08 -27.51
N ARG A 27 9.30 -11.14 -27.28
CA ARG A 27 7.89 -11.43 -26.92
C ARG A 27 7.18 -12.40 -27.87
N LYS A 28 7.67 -12.59 -29.11
CA LYS A 28 7.10 -13.51 -30.10
C LYS A 28 7.67 -14.93 -30.06
N VAL A 29 8.66 -15.22 -29.20
CA VAL A 29 9.31 -16.53 -29.08
C VAL A 29 8.91 -17.21 -27.76
N PRO A 30 7.91 -18.10 -27.76
CA PRO A 30 7.36 -18.69 -26.53
C PRO A 30 8.38 -19.52 -25.73
N ALA A 31 9.32 -20.17 -26.42
CA ALA A 31 10.33 -21.05 -25.82
C ALA A 31 11.42 -20.28 -25.05
N PHE A 32 11.72 -19.03 -25.46
CA PHE A 32 12.72 -18.21 -24.79
C PHE A 32 12.20 -17.71 -23.43
N TRP A 33 10.93 -17.29 -23.37
CA TRP A 33 10.25 -16.98 -22.11
C TRP A 33 10.07 -18.24 -21.27
N SER A 34 9.64 -19.37 -21.85
CA SER A 34 9.51 -20.64 -21.12
C SER A 34 10.79 -21.11 -20.40
N LEU A 35 11.99 -20.74 -20.87
CA LEU A 35 13.25 -21.10 -20.23
C LEU A 35 13.67 -20.07 -19.16
N LEU A 36 13.37 -18.79 -19.37
CA LEU A 36 13.58 -17.69 -18.41
C LEU A 36 12.53 -17.71 -17.27
N ASP A 37 11.33 -18.20 -17.58
CA ASP A 37 10.16 -18.36 -16.69
C ASP A 37 10.28 -19.58 -15.76
N ARG A 38 11.36 -20.37 -15.83
CA ARG A 38 11.63 -21.38 -14.78
C ARG A 38 11.83 -20.75 -13.39
N HIS A 39 11.94 -19.42 -13.31
CA HIS A 39 11.89 -18.60 -12.08
C HIS A 39 10.98 -17.36 -12.20
N GLY A 40 10.00 -17.35 -13.13
CA GLY A 40 9.08 -16.22 -13.34
C GLY A 40 7.75 -16.40 -12.57
N PRO A 41 7.31 -15.46 -11.73
CA PRO A 41 6.15 -15.65 -10.85
C PRO A 41 4.84 -15.36 -11.59
N ALA A 42 4.12 -16.42 -11.91
CA ALA A 42 2.66 -16.42 -11.93
C ALA A 42 2.19 -17.87 -12.03
N ARG A 43 1.75 -18.47 -10.92
CA ARG A 43 0.89 -19.68 -10.94
C ARG A 43 0.22 -19.99 -9.60
N ALA A 44 -0.33 -18.98 -8.92
CA ALA A 44 -1.61 -19.22 -8.28
C ALA A 44 -2.68 -18.92 -9.34
N PRO A 45 -3.61 -19.83 -9.67
CA PRO A 45 -4.82 -19.42 -10.37
C PRO A 45 -5.51 -18.44 -9.42
N VAL A 46 -5.36 -17.14 -9.69
CA VAL A 46 -6.31 -16.14 -9.18
C VAL A 46 -7.64 -16.68 -9.65
N ALA A 47 -8.42 -17.25 -8.72
CA ALA A 47 -9.65 -17.93 -9.06
C ALA A 47 -10.44 -17.01 -10.00
N GLU A 48 -10.91 -17.52 -11.13
CA GLU A 48 -11.56 -16.74 -12.21
C GLU A 48 -12.83 -15.99 -11.75
N SER A 49 -13.12 -15.99 -10.44
CA SER A 49 -14.22 -15.29 -9.80
C SER A 49 -13.91 -14.92 -8.34
N LEU A 50 -12.79 -14.26 -8.04
CA LEU A 50 -12.63 -13.60 -6.74
C LEU A 50 -13.74 -12.54 -6.56
N ARG A 51 -14.49 -12.68 -5.45
CA ARG A 51 -15.56 -11.77 -5.02
C ARG A 51 -15.50 -11.64 -3.51
N ASP A 52 -16.00 -10.51 -3.00
CA ASP A 52 -16.09 -10.20 -1.57
C ASP A 52 -14.74 -10.36 -0.85
N HIS A 53 -13.64 -10.13 -1.57
CA HIS A 53 -12.27 -10.23 -1.09
C HIS A 53 -11.67 -8.87 -0.79
N VAL A 54 -10.65 -8.86 0.07
CA VAL A 54 -9.81 -7.69 0.29
C VAL A 54 -8.60 -7.74 -0.64
N VAL A 55 -8.43 -6.71 -1.46
CA VAL A 55 -7.21 -6.54 -2.27
C VAL A 55 -6.19 -5.80 -1.41
N VAL A 56 -5.03 -6.41 -1.19
CA VAL A 56 -3.92 -5.78 -0.45
C VAL A 56 -2.80 -5.46 -1.43
N ILE A 57 -2.62 -4.18 -1.72
CA ILE A 57 -1.56 -3.66 -2.57
C ILE A 57 -0.34 -3.33 -1.72
N GLY A 58 0.76 -4.01 -1.98
CA GLY A 58 1.97 -3.97 -1.15
C GLY A 58 1.81 -4.79 0.13
N CYS A 59 2.77 -5.66 0.39
CA CYS A 59 2.86 -6.52 1.56
C CYS A 59 4.19 -6.26 2.30
N GLY A 60 4.39 -4.99 2.64
CA GLY A 60 5.46 -4.57 3.57
C GLY A 60 5.08 -4.85 5.02
N ARG A 61 5.70 -4.14 5.98
CA ARG A 61 5.43 -4.33 7.42
C ARG A 61 3.94 -4.25 7.78
N VAL A 62 3.24 -3.23 7.26
CA VAL A 62 1.81 -3.01 7.53
C VAL A 62 0.96 -4.07 6.82
N GLY A 63 1.19 -4.28 5.52
CA GLY A 63 0.44 -5.25 4.72
C GLY A 63 0.57 -6.69 5.21
N GLN A 64 1.75 -7.13 5.67
CA GLN A 64 1.97 -8.48 6.20
C GLN A 64 1.09 -8.79 7.40
N HIS A 65 1.00 -7.85 8.35
CA HIS A 65 0.16 -8.04 9.52
C HIS A 65 -1.31 -8.16 9.13
N LEU A 66 -1.80 -7.27 8.26
CA LEU A 66 -3.16 -7.32 7.75
C LEU A 66 -3.47 -8.64 7.03
N VAL A 67 -2.60 -9.05 6.10
CA VAL A 67 -2.74 -10.30 5.34
C VAL A 67 -2.84 -11.51 6.27
N LYS A 68 -2.03 -11.52 7.35
CA LYS A 68 -2.08 -12.59 8.36
C LYS A 68 -3.42 -12.61 9.11
N VAL A 69 -3.87 -11.45 9.59
CA VAL A 69 -5.14 -11.32 10.33
C VAL A 69 -6.33 -11.72 9.47
N LEU A 70 -6.41 -11.22 8.23
CA LEU A 70 -7.45 -11.61 7.26
C LEU A 70 -7.48 -13.13 7.04
N GLY A 71 -6.31 -13.76 6.95
CA GLY A 71 -6.21 -15.21 6.83
C GLY A 71 -6.74 -15.97 8.04
N HIS A 72 -6.43 -15.53 9.26
CA HIS A 72 -6.98 -16.15 10.47
C HIS A 72 -8.48 -15.99 10.61
N LEU A 73 -9.03 -14.87 10.13
CA LEU A 73 -10.47 -14.61 10.13
C LEU A 73 -11.22 -15.32 8.99
N GLY A 74 -10.51 -16.02 8.09
CA GLY A 74 -11.12 -16.66 6.93
C GLY A 74 -11.64 -15.67 5.88
N ILE A 75 -11.20 -14.41 5.92
CA ILE A 75 -11.61 -13.38 4.97
C ILE A 75 -10.82 -13.58 3.67
N PRO A 76 -11.51 -13.74 2.51
CA PRO A 76 -10.84 -13.86 1.22
C PRO A 76 -9.95 -12.64 0.95
N ARG A 77 -8.73 -12.89 0.46
CA ARG A 77 -7.77 -11.82 0.15
C ARG A 77 -6.92 -12.15 -1.06
N LEU A 78 -6.51 -11.10 -1.76
CA LEU A 78 -5.54 -11.16 -2.84
C LEU A 78 -4.46 -10.12 -2.59
N VAL A 79 -3.20 -10.53 -2.65
CA VAL A 79 -2.06 -9.63 -2.46
C VAL A 79 -1.47 -9.24 -3.82
N VAL A 80 -1.19 -7.97 -4.05
CA VAL A 80 -0.36 -7.49 -5.16
C VAL A 80 0.99 -7.07 -4.59
N GLU A 81 2.08 -7.68 -5.04
CA GLU A 81 3.42 -7.40 -4.52
C GLU A 81 4.45 -7.37 -5.65
N GLN A 82 5.37 -6.40 -5.57
CA GLN A 82 6.42 -6.17 -6.57
C GLN A 82 7.75 -6.84 -6.19
N ASP A 83 7.93 -7.20 -4.92
CA ASP A 83 9.11 -7.86 -4.41
C ASP A 83 9.02 -9.38 -4.59
N ILE A 84 9.87 -9.93 -5.45
CA ILE A 84 9.89 -11.37 -5.79
C ILE A 84 10.09 -12.24 -4.55
N GLY A 85 10.93 -11.81 -3.60
CA GLY A 85 11.20 -12.56 -2.38
C GLY A 85 9.96 -12.65 -1.49
N ARG A 86 9.23 -11.55 -1.34
CA ARG A 86 7.96 -11.52 -0.60
C ARG A 86 6.85 -12.28 -1.30
N VAL A 87 6.76 -12.23 -2.63
CA VAL A 87 5.83 -13.07 -3.39
C VAL A 87 6.07 -14.54 -3.12
N ALA A 88 7.33 -15.00 -3.21
CA ALA A 88 7.66 -16.39 -2.94
C ALA A 88 7.30 -16.82 -1.50
N GLU A 89 7.48 -15.94 -0.50
CA GLU A 89 7.07 -16.23 0.87
C GLU A 89 5.54 -16.36 1.00
N LEU A 90 4.79 -15.44 0.40
CA LEU A 90 3.33 -15.47 0.41
C LEU A 90 2.77 -16.72 -0.29
N GLU A 91 3.35 -17.10 -1.42
CA GLU A 91 2.98 -18.33 -2.14
C GLU A 91 3.27 -19.59 -1.30
N ARG A 92 4.42 -19.66 -0.60
CA ARG A 92 4.71 -20.77 0.34
C ARG A 92 3.69 -20.87 1.47
N GLN A 93 3.15 -19.73 1.90
CA GLN A 93 2.09 -19.65 2.91
C GLN A 93 0.68 -19.93 2.34
N GLY A 94 0.57 -20.22 1.03
CA GLY A 94 -0.71 -20.44 0.37
C GLY A 94 -1.57 -19.18 0.23
N VAL A 95 -0.96 -17.98 0.29
CA VAL A 95 -1.67 -16.72 0.13
C VAL A 95 -1.83 -16.41 -1.37
N PRO A 96 -3.06 -16.18 -1.87
CA PRO A 96 -3.27 -15.73 -3.24
C PRO A 96 -2.51 -14.43 -3.49
N THR A 97 -1.56 -14.47 -4.41
CA THR A 97 -0.62 -13.37 -4.67
C THR A 97 -0.43 -13.16 -6.17
N LEU A 98 -0.44 -11.90 -6.58
CA LEU A 98 -0.14 -11.44 -7.92
C LEU A 98 1.19 -10.67 -7.87
N PHE A 99 2.17 -11.14 -8.64
CA PHE A 99 3.41 -10.38 -8.83
C PHE A 99 3.17 -9.23 -9.80
N GLY A 100 3.48 -8.01 -9.37
CA GLY A 100 3.38 -6.85 -10.24
C GLY A 100 3.44 -5.52 -9.51
N ASP A 101 3.67 -4.46 -10.30
CA ASP A 101 3.55 -3.09 -9.84
C ASP A 101 2.08 -2.64 -9.91
N ALA A 102 1.55 -2.13 -8.80
CA ALA A 102 0.20 -1.62 -8.74
C ALA A 102 0.02 -0.28 -9.48
N ALA A 103 1.10 0.38 -9.88
CA ALA A 103 1.04 1.49 -10.83
C ALA A 103 0.68 1.03 -12.26
N ASN A 104 0.73 -0.28 -12.54
CA ASN A 104 0.36 -0.83 -13.84
C ASN A 104 -1.13 -1.21 -13.86
N SER A 105 -1.90 -0.58 -14.75
CA SER A 105 -3.33 -0.84 -14.93
C SER A 105 -3.63 -2.30 -15.31
N ASP A 106 -2.71 -2.99 -16.01
CA ASP A 106 -2.90 -4.39 -16.37
C ASP A 106 -2.93 -5.29 -15.13
N ILE A 107 -2.17 -4.94 -14.09
CA ILE A 107 -2.17 -5.65 -12.81
C ILE A 107 -3.50 -5.40 -12.08
N LEU A 108 -3.92 -4.15 -11.98
CA LEU A 108 -5.17 -3.78 -11.32
C LEU A 108 -6.42 -4.38 -11.99
N SER A 109 -6.41 -4.53 -13.31
CA SER A 109 -7.51 -5.19 -14.04
C SER A 109 -7.72 -6.66 -13.63
N ARG A 110 -6.68 -7.33 -13.13
CA ARG A 110 -6.70 -8.76 -12.74
C ARG A 110 -7.10 -8.98 -11.29
N VAL A 111 -7.25 -7.93 -10.49
CA VAL A 111 -7.59 -8.05 -9.05
C VAL A 111 -9.08 -7.98 -8.76
N HIS A 112 -9.92 -7.87 -9.80
CA HIS A 112 -11.38 -7.84 -9.68
C HIS A 112 -11.89 -6.70 -8.76
N LEU A 113 -11.35 -5.48 -8.93
CA LEU A 113 -11.65 -4.32 -8.07
C LEU A 113 -13.15 -4.13 -7.83
N LYS A 114 -13.97 -4.19 -8.88
CA LYS A 114 -15.43 -3.97 -8.78
C LYS A 114 -16.16 -4.98 -7.87
N GLN A 115 -15.58 -6.16 -7.64
CA GLN A 115 -16.12 -7.21 -6.77
C GLN A 115 -15.41 -7.28 -5.41
N ALA A 116 -14.40 -6.43 -5.17
CA ALA A 116 -13.68 -6.40 -3.91
C ALA A 116 -14.53 -5.76 -2.81
N HIS A 117 -14.38 -6.26 -1.58
CA HIS A 117 -15.01 -5.70 -0.39
C HIS A 117 -14.29 -4.42 0.08
N ALA A 118 -12.97 -4.38 -0.10
CA ALA A 118 -12.12 -3.24 0.18
C ALA A 118 -10.78 -3.36 -0.57
N VAL A 119 -10.12 -2.23 -0.78
CA VAL A 119 -8.74 -2.16 -1.26
C VAL A 119 -7.88 -1.51 -0.19
N VAL A 120 -6.82 -2.20 0.22
CA VAL A 120 -5.83 -1.67 1.17
C VAL A 120 -4.52 -1.42 0.44
N VAL A 121 -4.07 -0.17 0.45
CA VAL A 121 -2.87 0.29 -0.26
C VAL A 121 -1.78 0.61 0.77
N THR A 122 -0.72 -0.20 0.80
CA THR A 122 0.40 -0.05 1.74
C THR A 122 1.82 0.16 1.16
N PRO A 123 2.06 0.41 -0.15
CA PRO A 123 3.41 0.73 -0.61
C PRO A 123 4.01 1.96 0.09
N GLN A 124 5.34 2.01 0.17
CA GLN A 124 6.07 3.21 0.63
C GLN A 124 6.22 4.26 -0.48
N ASP A 125 6.12 3.84 -1.72
CA ASP A 125 6.17 4.74 -2.88
C ASP A 125 4.84 5.51 -2.99
N GLU A 126 4.90 6.82 -2.78
CA GLU A 126 3.72 7.70 -2.86
C GLU A 126 3.12 7.79 -4.26
N ALA A 127 3.94 7.68 -5.31
CA ALA A 127 3.45 7.70 -6.67
C ALA A 127 2.65 6.42 -6.96
N ALA A 128 3.19 5.26 -6.56
CA ALA A 128 2.49 3.99 -6.69
C ALA A 128 1.18 3.97 -5.87
N ALA A 129 1.21 4.48 -4.63
CA ALA A 129 0.01 4.61 -3.82
C ALA A 129 -1.04 5.53 -4.46
N SER A 130 -0.61 6.70 -4.96
CA SER A 130 -1.50 7.67 -5.64
C SER A 130 -2.16 7.07 -6.87
N ILE A 131 -1.40 6.36 -7.71
CA ILE A 131 -1.94 5.69 -8.91
C ILE A 131 -2.94 4.61 -8.49
N ALA A 132 -2.60 3.75 -7.53
CA ALA A 132 -3.49 2.70 -7.05
C ALA A 132 -4.82 3.26 -6.52
N VAL A 133 -4.77 4.34 -5.72
CA VAL A 133 -5.97 5.03 -5.21
C VAL A 133 -6.79 5.60 -6.36
N ALA A 134 -6.17 6.40 -7.24
CA ALA A 134 -6.87 7.06 -8.34
C ALA A 134 -7.53 6.06 -9.29
N THR A 135 -6.82 4.98 -9.67
CA THR A 135 -7.35 3.93 -10.53
C THR A 135 -8.48 3.17 -9.84
N THR A 136 -8.32 2.81 -8.55
CA THR A 136 -9.38 2.13 -7.80
C THR A 136 -10.63 3.00 -7.72
N HIS A 137 -10.48 4.28 -7.40
CA HIS A 137 -11.60 5.21 -7.31
C HIS A 137 -12.31 5.40 -8.67
N ALA A 138 -11.56 5.48 -9.77
CA ALA A 138 -12.11 5.61 -11.11
C ALA A 138 -12.84 4.34 -11.58
N GLU A 139 -12.31 3.15 -11.30
CA GLU A 139 -12.87 1.88 -11.79
C GLU A 139 -13.96 1.29 -10.89
N ALA A 140 -13.85 1.51 -9.59
CA ALA A 140 -14.70 0.92 -8.56
C ALA A 140 -15.00 1.94 -7.44
N PRO A 141 -15.71 3.05 -7.74
CA PRO A 141 -15.94 4.15 -6.79
C PRO A 141 -16.72 3.75 -5.52
N HIS A 142 -17.42 2.62 -5.56
CA HIS A 142 -18.15 2.07 -4.41
C HIS A 142 -17.28 1.29 -3.44
N VAL A 143 -16.04 0.94 -3.82
CA VAL A 143 -15.15 0.12 -3.00
C VAL A 143 -14.38 1.02 -2.03
N PRO A 144 -14.43 0.74 -0.72
CA PRO A 144 -13.62 1.44 0.26
C PRO A 144 -12.13 1.25 0.00
N ILE A 145 -11.39 2.35 0.02
CA ILE A 145 -9.95 2.44 -0.15
C ILE A 145 -9.36 2.90 1.18
N ILE A 146 -8.57 2.00 1.79
CA ILE A 146 -7.80 2.28 2.99
C ILE A 146 -6.34 2.37 2.56
N VAL A 147 -5.71 3.53 2.73
CA VAL A 147 -4.36 3.76 2.22
C VAL A 147 -3.42 4.26 3.31
N ARG A 148 -2.20 3.75 3.30
CA ARG A 148 -1.09 4.28 4.07
C ARG A 148 -0.53 5.53 3.35
N ALA A 149 -0.45 6.65 4.04
CA ALA A 149 0.39 7.77 3.63
C ALA A 149 1.86 7.54 4.05
N ALA A 150 2.81 7.97 3.22
CA ALA A 150 4.23 7.95 3.56
C ALA A 150 4.71 9.28 4.16
N THR A 151 4.03 10.39 3.81
CA THR A 151 4.27 11.72 4.35
C THR A 151 2.96 12.41 4.75
N GLN A 152 3.08 13.47 5.54
CA GLN A 152 1.95 14.33 5.89
C GLN A 152 1.31 14.99 4.66
N GLU A 153 2.11 15.46 3.69
CA GLU A 153 1.59 16.01 2.43
C GLU A 153 0.82 14.95 1.62
N GLY A 154 1.30 13.70 1.66
CA GLY A 154 0.65 12.55 1.06
C GLY A 154 -0.77 12.33 1.59
N VAL A 155 -1.05 12.68 2.85
CA VAL A 155 -2.39 12.51 3.44
C VAL A 155 -3.45 13.28 2.65
N HIS A 156 -3.25 14.59 2.49
CA HIS A 156 -4.19 15.46 1.78
C HIS A 156 -4.34 15.04 0.31
N ARG A 157 -3.22 14.68 -0.33
CA ARG A 157 -3.20 14.20 -1.70
C ARG A 157 -4.06 12.94 -1.87
N LEU A 158 -3.91 11.95 -0.98
CA LEU A 158 -4.60 10.67 -1.08
C LEU A 158 -6.11 10.81 -0.85
N PHE A 159 -6.53 11.67 0.08
CA PHE A 159 -7.95 12.03 0.23
C PHE A 159 -8.50 12.69 -1.03
N ALA A 160 -7.76 13.63 -1.62
CA ALA A 160 -8.17 14.31 -2.86
C ALA A 160 -8.28 13.36 -4.07
N LEU A 161 -7.55 12.24 -4.05
CA LEU A 161 -7.63 11.19 -5.09
C LEU A 161 -8.79 10.20 -4.88
N GLY A 162 -9.55 10.33 -3.79
CA GLY A 162 -10.75 9.53 -3.52
C GLY A 162 -10.56 8.42 -2.50
N ALA A 163 -9.44 8.38 -1.76
CA ALA A 163 -9.33 7.47 -0.62
C ALA A 163 -10.30 7.87 0.50
N GLN A 164 -11.04 6.89 1.03
CA GLN A 164 -12.00 7.10 2.12
C GLN A 164 -11.31 7.09 3.48
N HIS A 165 -10.25 6.31 3.64
CA HIS A 165 -9.45 6.25 4.85
C HIS A 165 -7.97 6.35 4.51
N VAL A 166 -7.34 7.45 4.93
CA VAL A 166 -5.88 7.58 4.86
C VAL A 166 -5.33 7.42 6.28
N ILE A 167 -4.29 6.61 6.44
CA ILE A 167 -3.61 6.37 7.71
C ILE A 167 -2.17 6.83 7.57
N TYR A 168 -1.72 7.73 8.45
CA TYR A 168 -0.32 8.15 8.52
C TYR A 168 0.37 7.47 9.73
N PRO A 169 1.14 6.39 9.53
CA PRO A 169 1.61 5.54 10.63
C PRO A 169 2.48 6.25 11.66
N GLU A 170 3.27 7.23 11.23
CA GLU A 170 4.16 8.01 12.08
C GLU A 170 3.34 8.82 13.10
N LEU A 171 2.20 9.38 12.68
CA LEU A 171 1.31 10.11 13.58
C LEU A 171 0.48 9.17 14.45
N GLU A 172 -0.05 8.07 13.92
CA GLU A 172 -0.76 7.07 14.73
C GLU A 172 0.16 6.49 15.82
N GLY A 173 1.43 6.23 15.51
CA GLY A 173 2.42 5.84 16.50
C GLY A 173 2.67 6.92 17.56
N GLY A 174 2.71 8.20 17.16
CA GLY A 174 2.84 9.32 18.09
C GLY A 174 1.63 9.49 19.02
N LEU A 175 0.41 9.36 18.48
CA LEU A 175 -0.83 9.41 19.26
C LEU A 175 -0.90 8.26 20.27
N GLU A 176 -0.47 7.07 19.88
CA GLU A 176 -0.38 5.90 20.77
C GLU A 176 0.58 6.15 21.94
N MET A 177 1.78 6.65 21.65
CA MET A 177 2.77 6.98 22.69
C MET A 177 2.24 8.05 23.66
N MET A 178 1.55 9.06 23.14
CA MET A 178 0.87 10.06 23.94
C MET A 178 -0.22 9.43 24.81
N ARG A 179 -1.05 8.52 24.27
CA ARG A 179 -2.10 7.84 25.03
C ARG A 179 -1.53 7.12 26.24
N GLU A 180 -0.51 6.30 26.01
CA GLU A 180 0.16 5.55 27.08
C GLU A 180 0.78 6.49 28.12
N THR A 181 1.43 7.57 27.68
CA THR A 181 2.05 8.55 28.58
C THR A 181 1.01 9.26 29.45
N LEU A 182 -0.07 9.76 28.86
CA LEU A 182 -1.10 10.51 29.59
C LEU A 182 -1.89 9.61 30.53
N THR A 183 -2.21 8.39 30.09
CA THR A 183 -2.85 7.38 30.93
C THR A 183 -1.97 7.06 32.15
N HIS A 184 -0.65 6.88 31.94
CA HIS A 184 0.29 6.64 33.04
C HIS A 184 0.41 7.83 34.01
N LEU A 185 0.22 9.06 33.51
CA LEU A 185 0.20 10.28 34.33
C LEU A 185 -1.12 10.50 35.07
N GLY A 186 -2.11 9.62 34.90
CA GLY A 186 -3.41 9.66 35.59
C GLY A 186 -4.48 10.49 34.89
N TYR A 187 -4.31 10.82 33.60
CA TYR A 187 -5.39 11.45 32.83
C TYR A 187 -6.50 10.44 32.50
N PRO A 188 -7.78 10.84 32.56
CA PRO A 188 -8.90 9.96 32.20
C PRO A 188 -8.82 9.50 30.75
N GLU A 189 -9.01 8.19 30.53
CA GLU A 189 -8.95 7.57 29.20
C GLU A 189 -9.92 8.23 28.21
N SER A 190 -11.12 8.62 28.66
CA SER A 190 -12.12 9.32 27.84
C SER A 190 -11.62 10.64 27.24
N ASN A 191 -10.75 11.35 27.97
CA ASN A 191 -10.24 12.66 27.54
C ASN A 191 -9.11 12.49 26.54
N VAL A 192 -8.26 11.50 26.79
CA VAL A 192 -7.16 11.12 25.90
C VAL A 192 -7.72 10.62 24.56
N GLU A 193 -8.69 9.70 24.59
CA GLU A 193 -9.37 9.22 23.37
C GLU A 193 -10.09 10.35 22.64
N GLY A 194 -10.77 11.24 23.38
CA GLY A 194 -11.43 12.41 22.80
C GLY A 194 -10.48 13.36 22.06
N TYR A 195 -9.23 13.49 22.53
CA TYR A 195 -8.19 14.25 21.84
C TYR A 195 -7.65 13.52 20.61
N MET A 196 -7.34 12.22 20.74
CA MET A 196 -6.87 11.42 19.60
C MET A 196 -7.89 11.42 18.45
N ASP A 197 -9.18 11.28 18.77
CA ASP A 197 -10.26 11.36 17.80
C ASP A 197 -10.38 12.73 17.13
N ALA A 198 -10.09 13.82 17.86
CA ALA A 198 -10.07 15.16 17.28
C ALA A 198 -8.95 15.29 16.22
N VAL A 199 -7.76 14.79 16.53
CA VAL A 199 -6.60 14.79 15.60
C VAL A 199 -6.85 13.90 14.37
N ARG A 200 -7.55 12.77 14.52
CA ARG A 200 -7.91 11.92 13.37
C ARG A 200 -8.94 12.60 12.46
N ARG A 201 -9.92 13.29 13.03
CA ARG A 201 -10.98 13.99 12.27
C ARG A 201 -10.46 15.19 11.49
N SER A 202 -9.38 15.82 11.94
CA SER A 202 -8.71 16.89 11.19
C SER A 202 -7.90 16.38 10.00
N HIS A 203 -8.04 15.09 9.63
CA HIS A 203 -7.31 14.46 8.52
C HIS A 203 -5.79 14.63 8.67
N TYR A 204 -5.31 14.63 9.92
CA TYR A 204 -3.90 14.78 10.27
C TYR A 204 -3.27 16.11 9.85
N ASP A 205 -4.06 17.17 9.71
CA ASP A 205 -3.53 18.52 9.49
C ASP A 205 -2.91 19.09 10.79
N LEU A 206 -1.66 18.71 11.07
CA LEU A 206 -0.91 19.24 12.22
C LEU A 206 -0.43 20.68 12.03
N SER A 207 -0.59 21.27 10.84
CA SER A 207 -0.17 22.65 10.57
C SER A 207 -1.17 23.67 11.11
N VAL A 208 -2.39 23.21 11.40
CA VAL A 208 -3.47 23.98 11.98
C VAL A 208 -3.95 23.24 13.21
N SER A 209 -3.63 23.72 14.42
CA SER A 209 -4.33 23.26 15.63
C SER A 209 -5.81 23.57 15.43
N THR A 210 -6.60 22.55 15.13
CA THR A 210 -8.01 22.76 14.80
C THR A 210 -8.74 23.17 16.07
N ASP A 211 -9.81 23.98 15.96
CA ASP A 211 -10.60 24.35 17.13
C ASP A 211 -11.12 23.10 17.88
N ALA A 212 -11.29 21.98 17.20
CA ALA A 212 -11.67 20.71 17.80
C ALA A 212 -10.55 20.12 18.68
N GLU A 213 -9.31 20.10 18.20
CA GLU A 213 -8.13 19.70 18.96
C GLU A 213 -7.92 20.62 20.16
N GLN A 214 -8.00 21.93 19.95
CA GLN A 214 -7.86 22.93 21.01
C GLN A 214 -8.92 22.73 22.11
N ARG A 215 -10.19 22.54 21.74
CA ARG A 215 -11.26 22.24 22.70
C ARG A 215 -11.09 20.89 23.40
N ALA A 216 -10.55 19.88 22.73
CA ALA A 216 -10.27 18.59 23.35
C ALA A 216 -9.14 18.71 24.37
N LEU A 217 -8.08 19.45 24.03
CA LEU A 217 -6.98 19.76 24.93
C LEU A 217 -7.44 20.57 26.14
N GLU A 218 -8.25 21.61 25.93
CA GLU A 218 -8.81 22.43 27.00
C GLU A 218 -9.67 21.62 27.98
N ARG A 219 -10.52 20.71 27.47
CA ARG A 219 -11.28 19.77 28.32
C ARG A 219 -10.36 18.88 29.12
N MET A 220 -9.32 18.33 28.48
CA MET A 220 -8.33 17.49 29.14
C MET A 220 -7.56 18.23 30.24
N LEU A 221 -7.28 19.52 30.05
CA LEU A 221 -6.65 20.38 31.05
C LEU A 221 -7.61 20.75 32.20
N ALA A 222 -8.87 21.05 31.89
CA ALA A 222 -9.89 21.43 32.88
C ALA A 222 -10.25 20.27 33.82
N GLU A 223 -10.15 19.04 33.33
CA GLU A 223 -10.44 17.81 34.07
C GLU A 223 -9.17 17.09 34.53
N GLY A 224 -8.01 17.75 34.41
CA GLY A 224 -6.69 17.18 34.64
C GLY A 224 -6.35 16.96 36.12
N ARG A 225 -5.88 15.75 36.42
CA ARG A 225 -5.33 15.23 37.69
C ARG A 225 -6.30 15.34 38.90
N GLN A 226 -7.14 14.32 39.06
CA GLN A 226 -7.67 13.95 40.38
C GLN A 226 -6.68 13.03 41.10
#